data_AF-A0A534P029-F1
#
_entry.id   AF-A0A534P029-F1
#
_cell.length_a   1.000
_cell.length_b   1.000
_cell.length_c   1.000
_cell.angle_alpha   90.00
_cell.angle_beta   90.00
_cell.angle_gamma   90.00
#
_symmetry.space_group_name_H-M   'P 1'
#
loop_
_entity.id
_entity.type
_entity.pdbx_description
1 polymer ?
#
loop_
_entity_poly.entity_id
_entity_poly.type
_entity_poly.pdbx_seq_one_letter_code
_entity_poly.pdbx_strand_id
1 'polypeptide(L)'
;ALPPRFSHPEDAREQVARGLGVANRVFGTRPEGMWPSEGSVSPEVIDLLSSCGVRWCATDEGVLAKSDLSPSEPLPPGMRAHHRGYLAGSQGDVCVLFRDRELSDMIGFRYARMAPETAAADLVRRISAAGNDALVTIALDGENPWEHYPESGEGFLEALYTALSAVPGSTVLPRDEIRARRPRTRISRIPGSAIPKTTPPGLCSAPPGEPWSRPR
;
A
#
# COMPACT_ATOMS: atom_id res chain seq x y z
N ALA A 1 36.81 6.90 -9.87
CA ALA A 1 36.07 6.38 -8.71
C ALA A 1 34.60 6.76 -8.87
N LEU A 2 33.66 5.88 -8.53
CA LEU A 2 32.25 6.27 -8.45
C LEU A 2 32.06 7.26 -7.30
N PRO A 3 31.13 8.22 -7.42
CA PRO A 3 30.81 9.10 -6.31
C PRO A 3 30.33 8.26 -5.10
N PRO A 4 30.57 8.73 -3.87
CA PRO A 4 30.07 8.07 -2.68
C PRO A 4 28.55 7.93 -2.76
N ARG A 5 28.02 6.83 -2.22
CA ARG A 5 26.56 6.61 -2.19
C ARG A 5 25.90 7.74 -1.42
N PHE A 6 24.98 8.43 -2.06
CA PHE A 6 24.13 9.44 -1.43
C PHE A 6 23.31 8.77 -0.31
N SER A 7 23.50 9.21 0.93
CA SER A 7 22.88 8.61 2.11
C SER A 7 22.71 9.68 3.20
N HIS A 8 21.48 10.18 3.34
CA HIS A 8 21.06 11.16 4.35
C HIS A 8 19.79 10.66 5.06
N PRO A 9 19.92 9.74 6.04
CA PRO A 9 18.77 9.25 6.81
C PRO A 9 17.95 10.35 7.50
N GLU A 10 18.59 11.47 7.84
CA GLU A 10 17.96 12.68 8.36
C GLU A 10 16.94 13.27 7.40
N ASP A 11 17.19 13.24 6.09
CA ASP A 11 16.27 13.76 5.08
C ASP A 11 15.01 12.90 5.01
N ALA A 12 15.16 11.56 5.08
CA ALA A 12 14.03 10.65 5.10
C ALA A 12 13.15 10.88 6.34
N ARG A 13 13.76 11.10 7.51
CA ARG A 13 13.03 11.42 8.74
C ARG A 13 12.27 12.73 8.60
N GLU A 14 12.91 13.75 8.06
CA GLU A 14 12.30 15.07 7.86
C GLU A 14 11.14 15.00 6.87
N GLN A 15 11.26 14.24 5.78
CA GLN A 15 10.18 14.03 4.81
C GLN A 15 8.95 13.38 5.47
N VAL A 16 9.15 12.33 6.26
CA VAL A 16 8.07 11.67 7.01
C VAL A 16 7.45 12.65 8.01
N ALA A 17 8.27 13.34 8.81
CA ALA A 17 7.79 14.28 9.82
C ALA A 17 6.96 15.42 9.20
N ARG A 18 7.45 16.01 8.09
CA ARG A 18 6.74 17.04 7.33
C ARG A 18 5.45 16.51 6.73
N GLY A 19 5.47 15.35 6.08
CA GLY A 19 4.26 14.74 5.50
C GLY A 19 3.15 14.55 6.53
N LEU A 20 3.49 13.98 7.70
CA LEU A 20 2.57 13.84 8.83
C LEU A 20 2.10 15.21 9.36
N GLY A 21 2.98 16.22 9.38
CA GLY A 21 2.67 17.58 9.78
C GLY A 21 1.72 18.31 8.82
N VAL A 22 1.89 18.15 7.51
CA VAL A 22 0.99 18.69 6.49
C VAL A 22 -0.39 18.07 6.63
N ALA A 23 -0.47 16.74 6.73
CA ALA A 23 -1.74 16.04 6.91
C ALA A 23 -2.46 16.51 8.19
N ASN A 24 -1.76 16.65 9.31
CA ASN A 24 -2.33 17.18 10.55
C ASN A 24 -2.86 18.61 10.39
N ARG A 25 -2.12 19.48 9.71
CA ARG A 25 -2.54 20.88 9.49
C ARG A 25 -3.76 20.98 8.58
N VAL A 26 -3.85 20.12 7.55
CA VAL A 26 -4.95 20.13 6.57
C VAL A 26 -6.21 19.48 7.14
N PHE A 27 -6.07 18.33 7.79
CA PHE A 27 -7.21 17.51 8.24
C PHE A 27 -7.51 17.64 9.75
N GLY A 28 -6.71 18.40 10.50
CA GLY A 28 -6.88 18.61 11.94
C GLY A 28 -6.52 17.42 12.82
N THR A 29 -6.07 16.31 12.24
CA THR A 29 -5.67 15.10 12.97
C THR A 29 -4.39 14.53 12.36
N ARG A 30 -3.40 14.21 13.20
CA ARG A 30 -2.17 13.59 12.75
C ARG A 30 -2.44 12.14 12.34
N PRO A 31 -2.11 11.74 11.10
CA PRO A 31 -2.37 10.38 10.67
C PRO A 31 -1.47 9.38 11.41
N GLU A 32 -2.04 8.23 11.73
CA GLU A 32 -1.33 7.08 12.32
C GLU A 32 -0.79 6.12 11.25
N GLY A 33 -1.07 6.41 9.98
CA GLY A 33 -0.75 5.59 8.84
C GLY A 33 0.08 6.31 7.81
N MET A 34 0.82 5.54 7.00
CA MET A 34 1.54 6.08 5.85
C MET A 34 1.56 5.05 4.71
N TRP A 35 1.32 5.51 3.49
CA TRP A 35 1.78 4.80 2.31
C TRP A 35 3.20 5.29 2.00
N PRO A 36 4.24 4.45 2.16
CA PRO A 36 5.62 4.83 1.84
C PRO A 36 5.77 5.17 0.34
N SER A 37 6.64 6.10 -0.04
CA SER A 37 6.81 6.45 -1.46
C SER A 37 7.05 5.21 -2.33
N GLU A 38 6.25 5.04 -3.38
CA GLU A 38 6.28 3.84 -4.25
C GLU A 38 6.10 2.52 -3.48
N GLY A 39 5.41 2.54 -2.35
CA GLY A 39 5.29 1.42 -1.40
C GLY A 39 6.63 0.85 -0.91
N SER A 40 7.69 1.66 -0.96
CA SER A 40 9.04 1.22 -0.66
C SER A 40 9.24 0.97 0.83
N VAL A 41 9.84 -0.18 1.17
CA VAL A 41 10.09 -0.57 2.56
C VAL A 41 11.47 -1.20 2.71
N SER A 42 12.03 -1.09 3.90
CA SER A 42 13.23 -1.78 4.39
C SER A 42 13.14 -1.85 5.92
N PRO A 43 13.99 -2.64 6.60
CA PRO A 43 14.03 -2.66 8.06
C PRO A 43 14.22 -1.24 8.66
N GLU A 44 15.15 -0.47 8.10
CA GLU A 44 15.47 0.89 8.53
C GLU A 44 14.30 1.86 8.30
N VAL A 45 13.60 1.72 7.17
CA VAL A 45 12.42 2.54 6.86
C VAL A 45 11.29 2.25 7.86
N ILE A 46 11.03 0.98 8.18
CA ILE A 46 9.98 0.62 9.16
C ILE A 46 10.29 1.22 10.53
N ASP A 47 11.54 1.13 10.99
CA ASP A 47 11.95 1.71 12.27
C ASP A 47 11.90 3.24 12.26
N LEU A 48 12.27 3.87 11.15
CA LEU A 48 12.13 5.32 10.96
C LEU A 48 10.67 5.75 11.04
N LEU A 49 9.76 5.05 10.35
CA LEU A 49 8.32 5.31 10.39
C LEU A 49 7.78 5.20 11.82
N SER A 50 8.13 4.11 12.53
CA SER A 50 7.76 3.89 13.94
C SER A 50 8.21 5.08 14.81
N SER A 51 9.47 5.51 14.67
CA SER A 51 10.04 6.63 15.43
C SER A 51 9.40 8.00 15.14
N CYS A 52 8.62 8.12 14.06
CA CYS A 52 7.85 9.31 13.70
C CYS A 52 6.38 9.24 14.15
N GLY A 53 5.99 8.13 14.81
CA GLY A 53 4.64 7.88 15.30
C GLY A 53 3.72 7.15 14.32
N VAL A 54 4.24 6.63 13.20
CA VAL A 54 3.46 5.81 12.27
C VAL A 54 3.23 4.44 12.89
N ARG A 55 1.97 4.00 12.95
CA ARG A 55 1.56 2.71 13.51
C ARG A 55 1.18 1.69 12.45
N TRP A 56 0.93 2.13 11.22
CA TRP A 56 0.69 1.22 10.11
C TRP A 56 1.18 1.77 8.77
N CYS A 57 1.52 0.86 7.86
CA CYS A 57 1.82 1.20 6.48
C CYS A 57 1.31 0.13 5.51
N ALA A 58 1.24 0.47 4.23
CA ALA A 58 0.87 -0.46 3.16
C ALA A 58 2.03 -0.65 2.18
N THR A 59 2.22 -1.88 1.71
CA THR A 59 3.16 -2.24 0.63
C THR A 59 2.58 -3.39 -0.19
N ASP A 60 3.36 -3.92 -1.14
CA ASP A 60 2.93 -4.94 -2.09
C ASP A 60 3.15 -6.38 -1.58
N GLU A 61 2.24 -7.31 -1.87
CA GLU A 61 2.32 -8.74 -1.49
C GLU A 61 3.64 -9.43 -1.90
N GLY A 62 4.33 -8.93 -2.93
CA GLY A 62 5.64 -9.44 -3.36
C GLY A 62 6.75 -9.17 -2.34
N VAL A 63 6.59 -8.16 -1.48
CA VAL A 63 7.46 -7.93 -0.33
C VAL A 63 7.23 -9.01 0.72
N LEU A 64 5.96 -9.33 1.02
CA LEU A 64 5.61 -10.40 1.96
C LEU A 64 6.18 -11.75 1.50
N ALA A 65 6.05 -12.08 0.22
CA ALA A 65 6.56 -13.32 -0.36
C ALA A 65 8.09 -13.49 -0.22
N LYS A 66 8.83 -12.39 -0.01
CA LYS A 66 10.28 -12.36 0.16
C LYS A 66 10.71 -12.05 1.61
N SER A 67 9.74 -11.96 2.52
CA SER A 67 9.96 -11.66 3.93
C SER A 67 10.13 -12.94 4.74
N ASP A 68 10.95 -12.87 5.78
CA ASP A 68 11.06 -13.95 6.74
C ASP A 68 10.08 -13.68 7.88
N LEU A 69 9.31 -14.69 8.26
CA LEU A 69 8.37 -14.62 9.37
C LEU A 69 9.00 -15.27 10.59
N SER A 70 8.84 -14.64 11.75
CA SER A 70 8.99 -15.34 13.04
C SER A 70 7.94 -16.45 13.13
N PRO A 71 8.09 -17.45 14.04
CA PRO A 71 7.09 -18.50 14.24
C PRO A 71 5.68 -17.88 14.23
N SER A 72 4.95 -18.20 13.16
CA SER A 72 3.73 -17.49 12.80
C SER A 72 2.52 -18.30 13.20
N GLU A 73 1.44 -17.61 13.55
CA GLU A 73 0.15 -18.26 13.68
C GLU A 73 -0.22 -18.87 12.32
N PRO A 74 -0.59 -20.16 12.28
CA PRO A 74 -0.96 -20.82 11.03
C PRO A 74 -2.08 -20.04 10.36
N LEU A 75 -2.01 -19.93 9.04
CA LEU A 75 -3.08 -19.30 8.27
C LEU A 75 -4.34 -20.16 8.36
N PRO A 76 -5.53 -19.55 8.49
CA PRO A 76 -6.78 -20.25 8.30
C PRO A 76 -6.79 -20.96 6.93
N PRO A 77 -7.39 -22.16 6.84
CA PRO A 77 -7.47 -22.89 5.58
C PRO A 77 -8.05 -22.04 4.45
N GLY A 78 -7.33 -21.95 3.32
CA GLY A 78 -7.76 -21.19 2.14
C GLY A 78 -7.44 -19.69 2.16
N MET A 79 -7.01 -19.11 3.29
CA MET A 79 -6.65 -17.70 3.37
C MET A 79 -5.28 -17.44 2.71
N ARG A 80 -5.20 -16.44 1.83
CA ARG A 80 -3.91 -16.00 1.27
C ARG A 80 -3.11 -15.22 2.30
N ALA A 81 -1.79 -15.32 2.27
CA ALA A 81 -0.91 -14.72 3.27
C ALA A 81 -1.07 -13.20 3.40
N HIS A 82 -1.27 -12.48 2.29
CA HIS A 82 -1.43 -11.03 2.29
C HIS A 82 -2.82 -10.54 2.73
N HIS A 83 -3.77 -11.45 2.98
CA HIS A 83 -5.10 -11.11 3.49
C HIS A 83 -5.14 -10.91 5.02
N ARG A 84 -4.01 -10.51 5.62
CA ARG A 84 -3.89 -10.11 7.03
C ARG A 84 -2.74 -9.12 7.22
N GLY A 85 -2.78 -8.39 8.33
CA GLY A 85 -1.66 -7.53 8.74
C GLY A 85 -0.52 -8.32 9.37
N TYR A 86 0.68 -7.73 9.39
CA TYR A 86 1.87 -8.27 10.03
C TYR A 86 2.61 -7.19 10.82
N LEU A 87 3.15 -7.53 11.99
CA LEU A 87 4.00 -6.58 12.72
C LEU A 87 5.43 -6.60 12.17
N ALA A 88 6.01 -5.43 11.96
CA ALA A 88 7.40 -5.25 11.54
C ALA A 88 8.10 -4.17 12.38
N GLY A 89 9.43 -4.12 12.25
CA GLY A 89 10.32 -3.22 12.98
C GLY A 89 10.94 -3.84 14.22
N SER A 90 12.02 -3.24 14.71
CA SER A 90 12.79 -3.72 15.87
C SER A 90 11.96 -3.84 17.15
N GLN A 91 10.97 -2.96 17.34
CA GLN A 91 10.02 -3.02 18.44
C GLN A 91 8.72 -3.77 18.09
N GLY A 92 8.52 -4.14 16.81
CA GLY A 92 7.31 -4.82 16.34
C GLY A 92 6.05 -3.95 16.43
N ASP A 93 6.17 -2.66 16.12
CA ASP A 93 5.16 -1.65 16.41
C ASP A 93 4.38 -1.15 15.19
N VAL A 94 4.88 -1.42 13.99
CA VAL A 94 4.23 -1.01 12.74
C VAL A 94 3.51 -2.22 12.15
N CYS A 95 2.20 -2.09 11.96
CA CYS A 95 1.43 -3.05 11.18
C CYS A 95 1.63 -2.78 9.69
N VAL A 96 2.13 -3.76 8.96
CA VAL A 96 2.25 -3.74 7.50
C VAL A 96 1.05 -4.46 6.90
N LEU A 97 0.29 -3.74 6.08
CA LEU A 97 -0.78 -4.27 5.24
C LEU A 97 -0.23 -4.53 3.83
N PHE A 98 -0.68 -5.62 3.21
CA PHE A 98 -0.16 -6.04 1.92
C PHE A 98 -1.24 -5.97 0.86
N ARG A 99 -1.00 -5.10 -0.14
CA ARG A 99 -1.83 -4.93 -1.33
C ARG A 99 -2.04 -6.27 -2.01
N ASP A 100 -3.29 -6.65 -2.20
CA ASP A 100 -3.67 -7.71 -3.14
C ASP A 100 -3.45 -7.18 -4.56
N ARG A 101 -2.35 -7.64 -5.18
CA ARG A 101 -1.90 -7.09 -6.46
C ARG A 101 -2.91 -7.40 -7.55
N GLU A 102 -3.41 -8.62 -7.58
CA GLU A 102 -4.38 -9.07 -8.59
C GLU A 102 -5.65 -8.21 -8.56
N LEU A 103 -6.26 -8.05 -7.38
CA LEU A 103 -7.47 -7.24 -7.23
C LEU A 103 -7.24 -5.77 -7.56
N SER A 104 -6.11 -5.22 -7.10
CA SER A 104 -5.77 -3.81 -7.35
C SER A 104 -5.48 -3.54 -8.83
N ASP A 105 -4.79 -4.44 -9.52
CA ASP A 105 -4.47 -4.32 -10.95
C ASP A 105 -5.70 -4.49 -11.84
N MET A 106 -6.72 -5.24 -11.41
CA MET A 106 -7.98 -5.31 -12.15
C MET A 106 -8.69 -3.95 -12.20
N ILE A 107 -8.70 -3.21 -11.09
CA ILE A 107 -9.22 -1.82 -11.06
C ILE A 107 -8.36 -0.94 -11.96
N GLY A 108 -7.03 -1.06 -11.88
CA GLY A 108 -6.08 -0.26 -12.66
C GLY A 108 -6.19 -0.46 -14.17
N PHE A 109 -6.42 -1.69 -14.64
CA PHE A 109 -6.11 -2.04 -16.03
C PHE A 109 -7.21 -2.83 -16.76
N ARG A 110 -8.21 -3.38 -16.06
CA ARG A 110 -9.20 -4.28 -16.66
C ARG A 110 -10.63 -3.74 -16.60
N TYR A 111 -11.06 -3.33 -15.43
CA TYR A 111 -12.45 -2.97 -15.16
C TYR A 111 -12.93 -1.74 -15.92
N ALA A 112 -12.01 -0.86 -16.35
CA ALA A 112 -12.31 0.26 -17.25
C ALA A 112 -12.98 -0.15 -18.58
N ARG A 113 -12.79 -1.39 -19.03
CA ARG A 113 -13.34 -1.92 -20.30
C ARG A 113 -14.61 -2.75 -20.11
N MET A 114 -15.18 -2.75 -18.91
CA MET A 114 -16.35 -3.54 -18.55
C MET A 114 -17.51 -2.63 -18.17
N ALA A 115 -18.74 -3.16 -18.26
CA ALA A 115 -19.89 -2.48 -17.67
C ALA A 115 -19.66 -2.30 -16.15
N PRO A 116 -19.92 -1.10 -15.59
CA PRO A 116 -19.64 -0.79 -14.18
C PRO A 116 -20.16 -1.83 -13.19
N GLU A 117 -21.41 -2.27 -13.35
CA GLU A 117 -22.08 -3.23 -12.47
C GLU A 117 -21.44 -4.62 -12.55
N THR A 118 -20.97 -5.01 -13.74
CA THR A 118 -20.30 -6.30 -13.95
C THR A 118 -18.91 -6.30 -13.32
N ALA A 119 -18.16 -5.21 -13.47
CA ALA A 119 -16.85 -5.03 -12.85
C ALA A 119 -16.94 -5.02 -11.32
N ALA A 120 -17.89 -4.24 -10.77
CA ALA A 120 -18.14 -4.16 -9.34
C ALA A 120 -18.55 -5.53 -8.76
N ALA A 121 -19.49 -6.23 -9.40
CA ALA A 121 -19.93 -7.56 -8.97
C ALA A 121 -18.79 -8.59 -8.98
N ASP A 122 -17.92 -8.56 -10.01
CA ASP A 122 -16.76 -9.44 -10.06
C ASP A 122 -15.77 -9.15 -8.93
N LEU A 123 -15.47 -7.87 -8.67
CA LEU A 123 -14.57 -7.47 -7.59
C LEU A 123 -15.10 -7.91 -6.22
N VAL A 124 -16.35 -7.61 -5.91
CA VAL A 124 -16.99 -7.98 -4.64
C VAL A 124 -17.02 -9.50 -4.46
N ARG A 125 -17.37 -10.25 -5.51
CA ARG A 125 -17.36 -11.72 -5.48
C ARG A 125 -15.97 -12.26 -5.12
N ARG A 126 -14.89 -11.67 -5.65
CA ARG A 126 -13.51 -12.10 -5.36
C ARG A 126 -13.06 -11.71 -3.96
N ILE A 127 -13.47 -10.55 -3.47
CA ILE A 127 -13.24 -10.15 -2.07
C ILE A 127 -13.93 -11.16 -1.14
N SER A 128 -15.21 -11.47 -1.38
CA SER A 128 -15.96 -12.44 -0.56
C SER A 128 -15.36 -13.84 -0.59
N ALA A 129 -14.73 -14.23 -1.70
CA ALA A 129 -14.06 -15.52 -1.83
C ALA A 129 -12.78 -15.65 -0.96
N ALA A 130 -12.27 -14.55 -0.40
CA ALA A 130 -11.14 -14.58 0.53
C ALA A 130 -11.49 -15.22 1.89
N GLY A 131 -12.78 -15.28 2.23
CA GLY A 131 -13.31 -15.94 3.42
C GLY A 131 -13.62 -15.01 4.59
N ASN A 132 -14.37 -15.54 5.57
CA ASN A 132 -14.71 -14.84 6.81
C ASN A 132 -13.42 -14.66 7.62
N ASP A 133 -13.10 -13.43 8.02
CA ASP A 133 -11.83 -12.99 8.67
C ASP A 133 -10.65 -12.61 7.77
N ALA A 134 -10.80 -12.64 6.43
CA ALA A 134 -9.79 -12.11 5.53
C ALA A 134 -9.80 -10.57 5.51
N LEU A 135 -8.64 -9.94 5.72
CA LEU A 135 -8.43 -8.50 5.52
C LEU A 135 -7.82 -8.26 4.13
N VAL A 136 -8.68 -8.02 3.14
CA VAL A 136 -8.25 -7.74 1.76
C VAL A 136 -7.85 -6.28 1.63
N THR A 137 -6.57 -6.00 1.37
CA THR A 137 -6.07 -4.64 1.15
C THR A 137 -6.04 -4.34 -0.35
N ILE A 138 -6.89 -3.44 -0.82
CA ILE A 138 -6.82 -2.88 -2.18
C ILE A 138 -6.13 -1.53 -2.09
N ALA A 139 -5.05 -1.37 -2.84
CA ALA A 139 -4.25 -0.16 -2.82
C ALA A 139 -3.79 0.13 -4.25
N LEU A 140 -4.08 1.31 -4.78
CA LEU A 140 -3.65 1.73 -6.11
C LEU A 140 -3.34 3.22 -6.12
N ASP A 141 -2.60 3.63 -7.15
CA ASP A 141 -2.34 5.04 -7.41
C ASP A 141 -3.66 5.78 -7.65
N GLY A 142 -3.79 6.97 -7.07
CA GLY A 142 -5.02 7.76 -7.05
C GLY A 142 -5.35 8.40 -8.39
N GLU A 143 -4.38 8.57 -9.30
CA GLU A 143 -4.60 9.23 -10.60
C GLU A 143 -4.74 8.23 -11.76
N ASN A 144 -3.94 7.14 -11.75
CA ASN A 144 -3.77 6.27 -12.92
C ASN A 144 -5.03 5.54 -13.44
N PRO A 145 -5.94 4.98 -12.62
CA PRO A 145 -7.05 4.20 -13.15
C PRO A 145 -8.10 5.07 -13.86
N TRP A 146 -8.42 6.25 -13.32
CA TRP A 146 -9.70 6.92 -13.57
C TRP A 146 -9.81 7.53 -14.96
N GLU A 147 -8.70 7.96 -15.56
CA GLU A 147 -8.67 8.51 -16.93
C GLU A 147 -9.14 7.49 -17.99
N HIS A 148 -9.07 6.20 -17.67
CA HIS A 148 -9.47 5.13 -18.56
C HIS A 148 -10.93 4.70 -18.40
N TYR A 149 -11.61 5.14 -17.33
CA TYR A 149 -13.02 4.84 -17.11
C TYR A 149 -13.91 5.92 -17.74
N PRO A 150 -15.10 5.54 -18.25
CA PRO A 150 -16.16 6.50 -18.52
C PRO A 150 -16.44 7.36 -17.29
N GLU A 151 -16.64 8.67 -17.49
CA GLU A 151 -16.98 9.63 -16.43
C GLU A 151 -16.02 9.56 -15.23
N SER A 152 -14.72 9.37 -15.52
CA SER A 152 -13.66 9.28 -14.51
C SER A 152 -13.93 8.22 -13.42
N GLY A 153 -14.65 7.16 -13.75
CA GLY A 153 -14.92 6.04 -12.84
C GLY A 153 -16.14 6.22 -11.93
N GLU A 154 -16.92 7.29 -12.08
CA GLU A 154 -18.10 7.56 -11.25
C GLU A 154 -19.06 6.37 -11.19
N GLY A 155 -19.50 5.86 -12.35
CA GLY A 155 -20.41 4.71 -12.41
C GLY A 155 -19.82 3.43 -11.80
N PHE A 156 -18.52 3.19 -11.95
CA PHE A 156 -17.86 2.03 -11.32
C PHE A 156 -17.82 2.16 -9.80
N LEU A 157 -17.49 3.34 -9.28
CA LEU A 157 -17.43 3.60 -7.84
C LEU A 157 -18.81 3.51 -7.20
N GLU A 158 -19.84 4.06 -7.84
CA GLU A 158 -21.24 3.94 -7.39
C GLU A 158 -21.68 2.48 -7.33
N ALA A 159 -21.43 1.72 -8.41
CA ALA A 159 -21.76 0.30 -8.47
C ALA A 159 -20.98 -0.50 -7.40
N LEU A 160 -19.69 -0.19 -7.19
CA LEU A 160 -18.85 -0.84 -6.20
C LEU A 160 -19.32 -0.58 -4.77
N TYR A 161 -19.59 0.68 -4.41
CA TYR A 161 -20.09 1.02 -3.07
C TYR A 161 -21.47 0.44 -2.80
N THR A 162 -22.34 0.41 -3.82
CA THR A 162 -23.64 -0.26 -3.74
C THR A 162 -23.47 -1.76 -3.49
N ALA A 163 -22.63 -2.44 -4.27
CA ALA A 163 -22.40 -3.87 -4.14
C ALA A 163 -21.74 -4.24 -2.80
N LEU A 164 -20.76 -3.47 -2.33
CA LEU A 164 -20.12 -3.66 -1.02
C LEU A 164 -21.10 -3.51 0.14
N SER A 165 -22.06 -2.57 0.03
CA SER A 165 -23.08 -2.36 1.06
C SER A 165 -24.12 -3.48 1.12
N ALA A 166 -24.23 -4.30 0.06
CA ALA A 166 -25.21 -5.38 -0.05
C ALA A 166 -24.68 -6.76 0.38
N VAL A 167 -23.37 -6.92 0.59
CA VAL A 167 -22.77 -8.21 0.99
C VAL A 167 -22.38 -8.24 2.47
N PRO A 168 -22.40 -9.42 3.12
CA PRO A 168 -21.83 -9.58 4.44
C PRO A 168 -20.33 -9.28 4.43
N GLY A 169 -19.90 -8.34 5.28
CA GLY A 169 -18.53 -7.84 5.35
C GLY A 169 -18.53 -6.38 5.81
N SER A 170 -17.36 -5.85 6.14
CA SER A 170 -17.23 -4.44 6.52
C SER A 170 -16.01 -3.82 5.88
N THR A 171 -16.20 -2.67 5.22
CA THR A 171 -15.09 -1.78 4.93
C THR A 171 -14.64 -1.15 6.25
N VAL A 172 -13.36 -1.28 6.55
CA VAL A 172 -12.78 -0.83 7.83
C VAL A 172 -11.67 0.17 7.57
N LEU A 173 -11.52 1.12 8.49
CA LEU A 173 -10.37 2.00 8.48
C LEU A 173 -9.17 1.23 9.07
N PRO A 174 -7.99 1.26 8.44
CA PRO A 174 -6.82 0.51 8.92
C PRO A 174 -6.52 0.73 10.41
N ARG A 175 -6.62 1.98 10.89
CA ARG A 175 -6.40 2.31 12.30
C ARG A 175 -7.36 1.57 13.26
N ASP A 176 -8.62 1.41 12.86
CA ASP A 176 -9.68 0.88 13.71
C ASP A 176 -9.59 -0.66 13.70
N GLU A 177 -9.32 -1.23 12.52
CA GLU A 177 -9.04 -2.66 12.35
C GLU A 177 -7.82 -3.10 13.16
N ILE A 178 -6.71 -2.37 13.09
CA ILE A 178 -5.48 -2.73 13.79
C ILE A 178 -5.64 -2.61 15.31
N ARG A 179 -6.48 -1.68 15.79
CA ARG A 179 -6.82 -1.55 17.21
C ARG A 179 -7.70 -2.70 17.69
N ALA A 180 -8.69 -3.09 16.90
CA ALA A 180 -9.62 -4.16 17.25
C ALA A 180 -8.98 -5.56 17.11
N ARG A 181 -8.19 -5.77 16.07
CA ARG A 181 -7.59 -7.06 15.68
C ARG A 181 -6.09 -6.88 15.40
N ARG A 182 -5.34 -6.52 16.44
CA ARG A 182 -3.89 -6.33 16.31
C ARG A 182 -3.22 -7.61 15.76
N PRO A 183 -2.39 -7.51 14.71
CA PRO A 183 -1.71 -8.67 14.17
C PRO A 183 -0.82 -9.37 15.20
N ARG A 184 -0.84 -10.70 15.17
CA ARG A 184 -0.03 -11.55 16.06
C ARG A 184 1.26 -12.04 15.40
N THR A 185 1.25 -12.14 14.07
CA THR A 185 2.42 -12.59 13.31
C THR A 185 3.40 -11.45 13.09
N ARG A 186 4.69 -11.75 13.24
CA ARG A 186 5.79 -10.80 13.05
C ARG A 186 6.66 -11.17 11.85
N ILE A 187 7.05 -10.15 11.09
CA ILE A 187 8.10 -10.23 10.08
C ILE A 187 9.45 -10.05 10.80
N SER A 188 10.28 -11.09 10.82
CA SER A 188 11.64 -11.02 11.36
C SER A 188 12.60 -10.32 10.39
N ARG A 189 12.36 -10.41 9.09
CA ARG A 189 13.13 -9.69 8.06
C ARG A 189 12.22 -9.25 6.93
N ILE A 190 12.11 -7.94 6.73
CA ILE A 190 11.47 -7.34 5.56
C ILE A 190 12.55 -6.99 4.53
N PRO A 191 12.42 -7.37 3.25
CA PRO A 191 13.40 -7.00 2.23
C PRO A 191 13.30 -5.51 1.87
N GLY A 192 14.43 -4.92 1.49
CA GLY A 192 14.46 -3.62 0.82
C GLY A 192 13.75 -3.70 -0.54
N SER A 193 12.80 -2.81 -0.84
CA SER A 193 12.15 -2.75 -2.15
C SER A 193 11.58 -1.38 -2.46
N ALA A 194 11.37 -1.12 -3.75
CA ALA A 194 10.37 -0.20 -4.27
C ALA A 194 9.33 -1.05 -5.04
N ILE A 195 8.05 -0.67 -5.01
CA ILE A 195 7.06 -1.29 -5.89
C ILE A 195 7.52 -1.01 -7.34
N PRO A 196 7.59 -2.03 -8.22
CA PRO A 196 7.82 -1.78 -9.63
C PRO A 196 6.68 -0.90 -10.14
N LYS A 197 6.98 0.30 -10.64
CA LYS A 197 5.98 1.11 -11.36
C LYS A 197 5.42 0.23 -12.46
N THR A 198 4.11 -0.02 -12.42
CA THR A 198 3.37 -0.63 -13.52
C THR A 198 3.19 0.40 -14.64
N THR A 199 4.32 0.95 -15.12
CA THR A 199 4.38 1.72 -16.35
C THR A 199 4.85 0.75 -17.44
N PRO A 200 4.17 0.67 -18.61
CA PRO A 200 4.73 -0.09 -19.73
C PRO A 200 6.15 0.41 -20.02
N PRO A 201 7.11 -0.49 -20.35
CA PRO A 201 8.49 -0.09 -20.58
C PRO A 201 8.55 0.83 -21.81
N GLY A 202 8.66 2.13 -21.58
CA GLY A 202 8.65 3.11 -22.67
C GLY A 202 8.94 4.57 -22.32
N LEU A 203 8.82 5.00 -21.07
CA LEU A 203 8.98 6.42 -20.70
C LEU A 203 9.84 6.61 -19.44
N CYS A 204 11.09 6.13 -19.48
CA CYS A 204 12.16 6.62 -18.60
C CYS A 204 13.52 6.25 -19.20
N SER A 205 13.85 6.85 -20.34
CA SER A 205 15.23 7.05 -20.76
C SER A 205 15.54 8.54 -20.62
N ALA A 206 16.18 8.92 -19.51
CA ALA A 206 16.83 10.21 -19.43
C ALA A 206 18.01 10.21 -20.43
N PRO A 207 18.12 11.18 -21.34
CA PRO A 207 19.31 11.30 -22.17
C PRO A 207 20.52 11.69 -21.28
N PRO A 208 21.71 11.14 -21.53
CA PRO A 208 22.88 11.45 -20.73
C PRO A 208 23.42 12.85 -21.02
N GLY A 209 23.45 13.69 -19.99
CA GLY A 209 24.50 14.69 -19.75
C GLY A 209 24.43 16.02 -20.49
N GLU A 210 23.95 17.06 -19.79
CA GLU A 210 24.50 18.42 -19.91
C GLU A 210 24.75 19.00 -18.51
N PRO A 211 25.92 19.64 -18.25
CA PRO A 211 26.24 20.19 -16.95
C PRO A 211 25.47 21.48 -16.67
N TRP A 212 24.79 21.51 -15.52
CA TRP A 212 24.11 22.68 -14.98
C TRP A 212 25.10 23.82 -14.72
N SER A 213 25.01 24.89 -15.50
CA SER A 213 25.69 26.15 -15.23
C SER A 213 24.91 26.94 -14.17
N ARG A 214 25.59 27.30 -13.07
CA ARG A 214 25.01 28.14 -12.01
C ARG A 214 24.78 29.57 -12.53
N PRO A 215 23.63 30.22 -12.27
CA PRO A 215 23.47 31.62 -12.58
C PRO A 215 24.22 32.49 -11.55
N ARG A 216 24.72 33.64 -12.03
CA ARG A 216 25.20 34.76 -11.21
C ARG A 216 24.03 35.52 -10.60
#